data_AF-A0A962I7X5-F1
#
_entry.id   AF-A0A962I7X5-F1
#
_cell.length_a   1.000
_cell.length_b   1.000
_cell.length_c   1.000
_cell.angle_alpha   90.00
_cell.angle_beta   90.00
_cell.angle_gamma   90.00
#
_symmetry.space_group_name_H-M   'P 1'
#
loop_
_entity.id
_entity.type
_entity.pdbx_description
1 polymer ?
#
loop_
_entity_poly.entity_id
_entity_poly.type
_entity_poly.pdbx_seq_one_letter_code
_entity_poly.pdbx_strand_id
1 'polypeptide(L)'
;MKAFLDELRRRGVTRAAAVYAVAAWAVIETSATILPALHLPDWTVTLVVVIALIGFPIALVVAWVFDLTRAGVIRTPGRESLPATQAG
;
A
#
# COMPACT_ATOMS: atom_id res chain seq x y z
N MET A 1 10.43 15.07 12.77
CA MET A 1 9.18 14.41 12.31
C MET A 1 9.06 14.28 10.79
N LYS A 2 9.43 15.29 9.99
CA LYS A 2 9.35 15.23 8.51
C LYS A 2 10.33 14.23 7.86
N ALA A 3 11.54 14.08 8.42
CA ALA A 3 12.55 13.14 7.90
C ALA A 3 12.12 11.65 7.96
N PHE A 4 11.32 11.25 8.94
CA PHE A 4 10.80 9.88 9.04
C PHE A 4 9.69 9.62 8.01
N LEU A 5 8.87 10.64 7.73
CA LEU A 5 7.84 10.60 6.69
C LEU A 5 8.43 10.61 5.28
N ASP A 6 9.58 11.29 5.08
CA ASP A 6 10.32 11.26 3.82
C ASP A 6 11.07 9.94 3.61
N GLU A 7 11.60 9.33 4.66
CA GLU A 7 12.27 8.02 4.56
C GLU A 7 11.28 6.90 4.20
N LEU A 8 10.04 6.96 4.72
CA LEU A 8 8.97 6.03 4.32
C LEU A 8 8.52 6.25 2.87
N ARG A 9 8.55 7.50 2.39
CA ARG A 9 8.13 7.90 1.04
C ARG A 9 9.08 7.43 -0.05
N ARG A 10 10.35 7.19 0.30
CA ARG A 10 11.40 6.80 -0.65
C ARG A 10 11.37 5.32 -1.08
N ARG A 11 10.54 4.48 -0.43
CA ARG A 11 10.44 3.03 -0.69
C ARG A 11 9.11 2.53 -1.29
N GLY A 12 8.21 3.38 -1.78
CA GLY A 12 6.95 2.91 -2.41
C GLY A 12 5.88 2.32 -1.47
N VAL A 13 6.25 1.97 -0.23
CA VAL A 13 5.36 1.46 0.83
C VAL A 13 4.26 2.46 1.21
N THR A 14 4.50 3.77 1.06
CA THR A 14 3.49 4.82 1.29
C THR A 14 2.28 4.68 0.38
N ARG A 15 2.45 4.19 -0.85
CA ARG A 15 1.33 3.99 -1.78
C ARG A 15 0.40 2.88 -1.31
N ALA A 16 0.96 1.76 -0.85
CA ALA A 16 0.17 0.65 -0.33
C ALA A 16 -0.55 1.01 0.97
N ALA A 17 0.14 1.70 1.89
CA ALA A 17 -0.47 2.19 3.11
C ALA A 17 -1.62 3.18 2.84
N ALA A 18 -1.45 4.08 1.86
CA ALA A 18 -2.50 5.02 1.46
C ALA A 18 -3.71 4.33 0.83
N VAL A 19 -3.49 3.40 -0.12
CA VAL A 19 -4.57 2.63 -0.75
C VAL A 19 -5.33 1.80 0.29
N TYR A 20 -4.60 1.15 1.20
CA TYR A 20 -5.20 0.40 2.28
C TYR A 20 -6.03 1.29 3.20
N ALA A 21 -5.50 2.45 3.61
CA ALA A 21 -6.22 3.37 4.49
C ALA A 21 -7.55 3.82 3.88
N VAL A 22 -7.56 4.14 2.58
CA VAL A 22 -8.79 4.52 1.86
C VAL A 22 -9.77 3.34 1.79
N ALA A 23 -9.29 2.13 1.47
CA ALA A 23 -10.13 0.94 1.41
C ALA A 23 -10.72 0.57 2.78
N ALA A 24 -9.89 0.55 3.83
CA ALA A 24 -10.30 0.26 5.20
C ALA A 24 -11.30 1.29 5.70
N TRP A 25 -11.06 2.58 5.45
CA TRP A 25 -12.01 3.64 5.79
C TRP A 25 -13.35 3.44 5.08
N ALA A 26 -13.35 3.16 3.77
CA ALA A 26 -14.58 2.91 3.03
C ALA A 26 -15.36 1.70 3.58
N VAL A 27 -14.68 0.62 3.96
CA VAL A 27 -15.30 -0.56 4.58
C VAL A 27 -15.90 -0.22 5.95
N ILE A 28 -15.18 0.53 6.79
CA ILE A 28 -15.65 0.94 8.11
C ILE A 28 -16.88 1.85 7.97
N GLU A 29 -16.82 2.87 7.10
CA GLU A 29 -17.92 3.80 6.84
C GLU A 29 -19.18 3.07 6.34
N THR A 30 -18.99 2.17 5.37
CA THR A 30 -20.07 1.34 4.82
C THR A 30 -20.67 0.45 5.91
N SER A 31 -19.84 -0.17 6.74
CA SER A 31 -20.29 -1.04 7.83
C SER A 31 -21.03 -0.26 8.92
N ALA A 32 -20.54 0.93 9.29
CA ALA A 32 -21.20 1.81 10.25
C ALA A 32 -22.58 2.27 9.77
N THR A 33 -22.81 2.29 8.45
CA THR A 33 -24.11 2.65 7.86
C THR A 33 -25.02 1.43 7.71
N ILE A 34 -24.51 0.32 7.18
CA ILE A 34 -25.30 -0.87 6.82
C ILE A 34 -25.60 -1.74 8.05
N LEU A 35 -24.63 -1.98 8.95
CA LEU A 35 -24.83 -2.89 10.07
C LEU A 35 -25.95 -2.43 11.03
N PRO A 36 -26.05 -1.14 11.40
CA PRO A 36 -27.18 -0.67 12.20
C PRO A 36 -28.50 -0.74 11.45
N ALA A 37 -28.51 -0.49 10.13
CA ALA A 37 -29.72 -0.64 9.31
C ALA A 37 -30.24 -2.09 9.27
N LEU A 38 -29.34 -3.06 9.43
CA LEU A 38 -29.67 -4.49 9.58
C LEU A 38 -30.04 -4.88 11.02
N HIS A 39 -30.11 -3.93 11.96
CA HIS A 39 -30.36 -4.17 13.38
C HIS A 39 -29.34 -5.12 14.03
N LEU A 40 -28.10 -5.11 13.56
CA LEU A 40 -27.02 -5.88 14.17
C LEU A 40 -26.57 -5.23 15.48
N PRO A 41 -26.02 -6.02 16.41
CA PRO A 41 -25.48 -5.50 17.67
C PRO A 41 -24.36 -4.48 17.45
N ASP A 42 -24.25 -3.47 18.31
CA ASP A 42 -23.26 -2.38 18.20
C ASP A 42 -21.80 -2.87 18.19
N TRP A 43 -21.52 -4.00 18.86
CA TRP A 43 -20.18 -4.60 18.88
C TRP A 43 -19.71 -5.04 17.48
N THR A 44 -20.61 -5.21 16.52
CA THR A 44 -20.29 -5.64 15.16
C THR A 44 -19.45 -4.60 14.43
N VAL A 45 -19.75 -3.30 14.61
CA VAL A 45 -18.94 -2.22 14.01
C VAL A 45 -17.54 -2.22 14.62
N THR A 46 -17.43 -2.39 15.94
CA THR A 46 -16.14 -2.54 16.62
C THR A 46 -15.35 -3.74 16.08
N LEU A 47 -16.01 -4.87 15.85
CA LEU A 47 -15.37 -6.05 15.25
C LEU A 47 -14.79 -5.74 13.86
N VAL A 48 -15.55 -5.03 13.01
CA VAL A 48 -15.05 -4.61 11.68
C VAL A 48 -13.80 -3.74 11.82
N VAL A 49 -13.80 -2.78 12.74
CA VAL A 49 -12.63 -1.92 12.99
C VAL A 49 -11.43 -2.75 13.45
N VAL A 50 -11.62 -3.72 14.36
CA VAL A 50 -10.56 -4.62 14.82
C VAL A 50 -10.00 -5.44 13.66
N ILE A 51 -10.85 -5.99 12.80
CA ILE A 51 -10.43 -6.75 11.61
C ILE A 51 -9.65 -5.84 10.64
N ALA A 52 -10.09 -4.60 10.43
CA ALA A 52 -9.35 -3.64 9.62
C ALA A 52 -7.98 -3.30 10.23
N LEU A 53 -7.87 -3.17 11.54
CA LEU A 53 -6.58 -2.94 12.21
C LEU A 53 -5.64 -4.14 12.06
N ILE A 54 -6.16 -5.37 12.10
CA ILE A 54 -5.37 -6.60 11.88
C ILE A 54 -5.05 -6.79 10.39
N GLY A 55 -5.93 -6.36 9.49
CA GLY A 55 -5.71 -6.40 8.06
C GLY A 55 -4.60 -5.44 7.59
N PHE A 56 -4.37 -4.35 8.32
CA PHE A 56 -3.32 -3.38 8.02
C PHE A 56 -1.90 -3.98 8.00
N PRO A 57 -1.41 -4.68 9.04
CA PRO A 57 -0.10 -5.33 8.99
C PRO A 57 -0.03 -6.41 7.91
N ILE A 58 -1.12 -7.14 7.63
CA ILE A 58 -1.16 -8.10 6.53
C ILE A 58 -0.96 -7.38 5.18
N ALA A 59 -1.66 -6.27 4.96
CA ALA A 59 -1.52 -5.48 3.74
C ALA A 59 -0.11 -4.89 3.59
N LEU A 60 0.54 -4.49 4.68
CA LEU A 60 1.94 -4.06 4.66
C LEU A 60 2.89 -5.19 4.27
N VAL A 61 2.71 -6.40 4.80
CA VAL A 61 3.51 -7.57 4.42
C VAL A 61 3.32 -7.91 2.94
N VAL A 62 2.07 -7.92 2.46
CA VAL A 62 1.76 -8.18 1.05
C VAL A 62 2.40 -7.10 0.16
N ALA A 63 2.27 -5.83 0.53
CA ALA A 63 2.91 -4.73 -0.17
C ALA A 63 4.43 -4.88 -0.19
N TRP A 64 5.05 -5.30 0.92
CA TRP A 64 6.48 -5.56 1.00
C TRP A 64 6.92 -6.69 0.06
N VAL A 65 6.19 -7.81 0.01
CA VAL A 65 6.47 -8.92 -0.92
C VAL A 65 6.32 -8.49 -2.39
N PHE A 66 5.24 -7.77 -2.73
CA PHE A 66 5.03 -7.29 -4.09
C PHE A 66 6.02 -6.18 -4.49
N ASP A 67 6.42 -5.33 -3.56
CA ASP A 67 7.43 -4.29 -3.80
C ASP A 67 8.82 -4.91 -3.99
N LEU A 68 9.22 -5.91 -3.19
CA LEU A 68 10.42 -6.72 -3.46
C LEU A 68 10.39 -7.32 -4.87
N THR A 69 9.23 -7.82 -5.30
CA THR A 69 9.06 -8.43 -6.62
C THR A 69 9.14 -7.39 -7.75
N ARG A 70 8.58 -6.19 -7.57
CA ARG A 70 8.62 -5.11 -8.59
C ARG A 70 9.93 -4.33 -8.60
N ALA A 71 10.62 -4.21 -7.48
CA ALA A 71 11.97 -3.64 -7.39
C ALA A 71 13.01 -4.52 -8.12
N GLY A 72 12.73 -5.81 -8.31
CA GLY A 72 13.49 -6.68 -9.22
C GLY A 72 13.30 -6.35 -10.72
N VAL A 73 12.27 -5.57 -11.08
CA VAL A 73 12.06 -5.05 -12.44
C VAL A 73 12.60 -3.63 -12.53
N ILE A 74 13.87 -3.45 -12.15
CA ILE A 74 14.65 -2.41 -12.80
C ILE A 74 14.88 -2.95 -14.21
N ARG A 75 14.03 -2.53 -15.16
CA ARG A 75 14.49 -2.48 -16.55
C ARG A 75 15.72 -1.60 -16.51
N THR A 76 16.91 -2.21 -16.57
CA THR A 76 18.12 -1.49 -16.97
C THR A 76 17.71 -0.71 -18.21
N PRO A 77 17.61 0.64 -18.18
CA PRO A 77 17.65 1.39 -19.42
C PRO A 77 19.04 1.05 -19.93
N GLY A 78 19.11 0.29 -21.04
CA GLY A 78 20.35 -0.20 -21.60
C GLY A 78 21.34 0.94 -21.63
N ARG A 79 22.34 0.92 -20.73
CA ARG A 79 23.50 1.76 -20.86
C ARG A 79 24.25 1.20 -22.06
N GLU A 80 24.05 1.91 -23.17
CA GLU A 80 25.15 2.50 -23.90
C GLU A 80 25.99 1.52 -24.72
N SER A 81 25.71 1.47 -26.01
CA SER A 81 26.78 1.52 -27.01
C SER A 81 26.69 2.87 -27.70
N LEU A 82 27.53 3.79 -27.23
CA LEU A 82 27.88 5.04 -27.88
C LEU A 82 28.11 4.84 -29.39
N PRO A 83 27.90 5.88 -30.22
CA PRO A 83 28.28 5.84 -31.62
C PRO A 83 29.75 5.42 -31.69
N ALA A 84 30.00 4.29 -32.36
CA ALA A 84 31.35 3.93 -32.72
C ALA A 84 31.86 5.05 -33.64
N THR A 85 32.57 6.00 -33.05
CA THR A 85 33.64 6.74 -33.71
C THR A 85 34.64 5.69 -34.20
N GLN A 86 34.30 5.07 -35.34
CA GLN A 86 35.25 4.50 -36.28
C GLN A 86 35.79 5.74 -37.02
N ALA A 87 37.01 6.21 -36.74
CA ALA A 87 38.23 5.71 -37.38
C ALA A 87 38.02 5.62 -38.91
N GLY A 88 38.62 6.40 -39.79
CA GLY A 88 39.81 7.24 -39.78
C GLY A 88 40.18 7.45 -41.25
#